data_AF-I4B8J9-F1
#
_entry.id   AF-I4B8J9-F1
#
_cell.length_a   1.000
_cell.length_b   1.000
_cell.length_c   1.000
_cell.angle_alpha   90.00
_cell.angle_beta   90.00
_cell.angle_gamma   90.00
#
_symmetry.space_group_name_H-M   'P 1'
#
loop_
_entity.id
_entity.type
_entity.pdbx_description
1 polymer ?
#
loop_
_entity_poly.entity_id
_entity_poly.type
_entity_poly.pdbx_seq_one_letter_code
_entity_poly.pdbx_strand_id
1 'polypeptide(L)'
;MRPLLLATCTLLLFAGCVGSDALYDPPGGRGFWARKSDLSSSESTFYRVTSMFAASSAHADVYVEAKSGGASVAAASVDNLLAAFENNIVPIEHVWYTTPTDVDQSGKVILLLLDIQDGYQPGGGYIAGYFDPINHFTEASVNALDSKYHSNFAEMLYLDTYPADITRTSFFATLAHEYQHLLQFGKYYRSEQDDIEPTWLDEGLAEISSDLTGFGPQIGRANSFRTALLNKTSLIREPDRFLLDNYATSYIYFKYLADVYGLGGISAIFRNNALGVTSVNSALQSLDPNLTTACGNTLSHTYQYFNCSYRFMWGALIRNMVGDAATGATVRYNTDASSFTLAAGASYTYKFDGSNTAFKDELTSTLASGSYGPASNANTGALQSYAPVLYKVQAGLPAPNFQTCSSCGLTLISGTDYFVVFNHDPNTAATRSATVVDSVQQSITSEPLSSEALLAAGQTDTPLEQRALHWHFRLNPRLRDFLE
;
A
#
# COMPACT_ATOMS: atom_id res chain seq x y z
N MET A 1 50.45 40.92 -53.65
CA MET A 1 50.82 40.84 -52.23
C MET A 1 49.57 41.16 -51.40
N ARG A 2 48.99 40.16 -50.74
CA ARG A 2 47.92 40.29 -49.73
C ARG A 2 48.38 39.43 -48.54
N PRO A 3 48.43 39.94 -47.30
CA PRO A 3 48.89 39.14 -46.19
C PRO A 3 47.74 38.29 -45.61
N LEU A 4 48.11 37.04 -45.29
CA LEU A 4 47.38 36.09 -44.46
C LEU A 4 47.18 36.68 -43.05
N LEU A 5 45.95 36.62 -42.52
CA LEU A 5 45.71 36.64 -41.08
C LEU A 5 45.38 35.21 -40.63
N LEU A 6 46.25 34.66 -39.79
CA LEU A 6 46.04 33.46 -39.00
C LEU A 6 45.02 33.81 -37.89
N ALA A 7 43.82 33.25 -37.94
CA ALA A 7 42.87 33.30 -36.83
C ALA A 7 43.14 32.09 -35.92
N THR A 8 43.68 32.36 -34.74
CA THR A 8 43.83 31.38 -33.66
C THR A 8 42.44 30.90 -33.22
N CYS A 9 42.18 29.61 -33.42
CA CYS A 9 40.98 28.93 -32.95
C CYS A 9 41.11 28.68 -31.44
N THR A 10 40.52 29.55 -30.64
CA THR A 10 40.38 29.34 -29.19
C THR A 10 39.23 28.35 -28.99
N LEU A 11 39.56 27.11 -28.68
CA LEU A 11 38.63 26.07 -28.29
C LEU A 11 38.01 26.46 -26.93
N LEU A 12 36.85 27.11 -26.96
CA LEU A 12 36.04 27.34 -25.76
C LEU A 12 35.37 26.02 -25.36
N LEU A 13 36.01 25.29 -24.45
CA LEU A 13 35.38 24.27 -23.64
C LEU A 13 34.32 24.94 -22.75
N PHE A 14 33.07 24.92 -23.21
CA PHE A 14 31.93 25.20 -22.33
C PHE A 14 31.78 24.01 -21.37
N ALA A 15 32.34 24.16 -20.16
CA ALA A 15 31.87 23.42 -19.00
C ALA A 15 30.47 23.95 -18.67
N GLY A 16 29.46 23.44 -19.36
CA GLY A 16 28.05 23.68 -19.03
C GLY A 16 27.74 23.01 -17.71
N CYS A 17 27.08 23.73 -16.80
CA CYS A 17 26.54 23.14 -15.58
C CYS A 17 25.64 21.95 -15.93
N VAL A 18 26.06 20.75 -15.54
CA VAL A 18 25.23 19.55 -15.56
C VAL A 18 24.28 19.68 -14.38
N GLY A 19 23.05 20.07 -14.66
CA GLY A 19 21.95 20.24 -13.72
C GLY A 19 20.65 19.77 -14.36
N SER A 20 19.63 19.57 -13.52
CA SER A 20 18.32 18.97 -13.81
C SER A 20 17.38 19.77 -14.73
N ASP A 21 17.94 20.62 -15.59
CA ASP A 21 17.23 21.45 -16.58
C ASP A 21 17.91 21.44 -17.97
N ALA A 22 18.84 20.51 -18.24
CA ALA A 22 19.51 20.47 -19.54
C ALA A 22 18.51 20.09 -20.66
N LEU A 23 18.42 20.93 -21.70
CA LEU A 23 17.58 20.72 -22.89
C LEU A 23 18.09 19.63 -23.87
N TYR A 24 19.31 19.10 -23.64
CA TYR A 24 19.96 18.14 -24.52
C TYR A 24 20.50 16.95 -23.71
N ASP A 25 20.63 15.81 -24.37
CA ASP A 25 21.25 14.62 -23.78
C ASP A 25 22.76 14.85 -23.61
N PRO A 26 23.35 14.47 -22.46
CA PRO A 26 24.78 14.56 -22.26
C PRO A 26 25.48 13.55 -23.18
N PRO A 27 26.72 13.81 -23.63
CA PRO A 27 27.48 12.82 -24.38
C PRO A 27 27.61 11.50 -23.59
N GLY A 28 26.98 10.43 -24.09
CA GLY A 28 26.96 9.12 -23.43
C GLY A 28 25.87 8.92 -22.37
N GLY A 29 24.88 9.80 -22.30
CA GLY A 29 23.71 9.64 -21.41
C GLY A 29 22.40 10.04 -22.08
N ARG A 30 21.31 10.07 -21.29
CA ARG A 30 19.94 10.36 -21.76
C ARG A 30 19.25 11.29 -20.76
N GLY A 31 18.47 12.23 -21.27
CA GLY A 31 17.60 13.07 -20.46
C GLY A 31 16.21 12.44 -20.32
N PHE A 32 15.70 12.38 -19.09
CA PHE A 32 14.35 11.90 -18.78
C PHE A 32 13.52 13.00 -18.13
N TRP A 33 12.25 13.08 -18.50
CA TRP A 33 11.27 13.85 -17.74
C TRP A 33 10.99 13.14 -16.42
N ALA A 34 10.95 13.88 -15.31
CA ALA A 34 10.58 13.39 -13.99
C ALA A 34 9.63 14.38 -13.33
N ARG A 35 8.85 13.91 -12.36
CA ARG A 35 7.96 14.77 -11.56
C ARG A 35 8.69 15.31 -10.35
N LYS A 36 8.57 16.62 -10.18
CA LYS A 36 8.79 17.31 -8.93
C LYS A 36 7.47 17.35 -8.18
N SER A 37 7.46 16.82 -6.97
CA SER A 37 6.26 16.66 -6.17
C SER A 37 6.48 17.30 -4.82
N ASP A 38 5.84 18.43 -4.54
CA ASP A 38 5.95 19.01 -3.20
C ASP A 38 4.98 18.28 -2.26
N LEU A 39 5.51 17.47 -1.33
CA LEU A 39 4.70 16.72 -0.36
C LEU A 39 3.83 17.61 0.56
N SER A 40 4.12 18.91 0.63
CA SER A 40 3.32 19.90 1.37
C SER A 40 2.18 20.51 0.54
N SER A 41 2.20 20.34 -0.79
CA SER A 41 1.15 20.78 -1.70
C SER A 41 0.57 19.60 -2.49
N SER A 42 -0.45 19.83 -3.31
CA SER A 42 -0.93 18.83 -4.29
C SER A 42 -0.46 19.16 -5.70
N GLU A 43 0.52 20.05 -5.83
CA GLU A 43 1.05 20.45 -7.13
C GLU A 43 2.26 19.60 -7.51
N SER A 44 2.22 19.05 -8.72
CA SER A 44 3.36 18.38 -9.34
C SER A 44 3.74 19.13 -10.61
N THR A 45 5.02 19.41 -10.79
CA THR A 45 5.58 19.94 -12.04
C THR A 45 6.54 18.94 -12.65
N PHE A 46 6.87 19.08 -13.93
CA PHE A 46 7.86 18.23 -14.59
C PHE A 46 9.20 18.96 -14.71
N TYR A 47 10.29 18.21 -14.62
CA TYR A 47 11.67 18.68 -14.84
C TYR A 47 12.47 17.62 -15.60
N ARG A 48 13.61 18.00 -16.18
CA ARG A 48 14.39 17.11 -17.05
C ARG A 48 15.68 16.65 -16.37
N VAL A 49 15.66 15.41 -15.89
CA VAL A 49 16.81 14.74 -15.27
C VAL A 49 17.85 14.42 -16.34
N THR A 50 19.07 14.94 -16.17
CA THR A 50 20.22 14.51 -16.97
C THR A 50 20.80 13.25 -16.34
N SER A 51 20.90 12.15 -17.10
CA SER A 51 21.36 10.86 -16.56
C SER A 51 22.41 10.20 -17.45
N MET A 52 23.22 9.32 -16.85
CA MET A 52 24.21 8.49 -17.54
C MET A 52 23.77 7.03 -17.50
N PHE A 53 23.97 6.31 -18.60
CA PHE A 53 23.77 4.87 -18.63
C PHE A 53 24.77 4.19 -17.68
N ALA A 54 24.29 3.30 -16.81
CA ALA A 54 25.10 2.63 -15.80
C ALA A 54 25.30 1.15 -16.11
N ALA A 55 24.22 0.42 -16.38
CA ALA A 55 24.26 -1.02 -16.63
C ALA A 55 22.97 -1.49 -17.34
N SER A 56 22.98 -2.74 -17.78
CA SER A 56 21.85 -3.38 -18.43
C SER A 56 21.80 -4.87 -18.09
N SER A 57 20.59 -5.42 -18.04
CA SER A 57 20.29 -6.83 -17.85
C SER A 57 19.38 -7.36 -18.97
N ALA A 58 18.76 -8.52 -18.75
CA ALA A 58 17.81 -9.10 -19.71
C ALA A 58 16.53 -8.26 -19.81
N HIS A 59 16.04 -7.73 -18.68
CA HIS A 59 14.74 -7.05 -18.59
C HIS A 59 14.85 -5.57 -18.19
N ALA A 60 16.04 -5.04 -17.91
CA ALA A 60 16.18 -3.64 -17.50
C ALA A 60 17.42 -2.93 -18.06
N ASP A 61 17.28 -1.61 -18.24
CA ASP A 61 18.39 -0.68 -18.43
C ASP A 61 18.43 0.32 -17.26
N VAL A 62 19.59 0.51 -16.64
CA VAL A 62 19.76 1.40 -15.49
C VAL A 62 20.43 2.70 -15.91
N TYR A 63 19.80 3.81 -15.54
CA TYR A 63 20.34 5.16 -15.72
C TYR A 63 20.47 5.84 -14.36
N VAL A 64 21.57 6.58 -14.16
CA VAL A 64 21.86 7.30 -12.92
C VAL A 64 21.93 8.79 -13.18
N GLU A 65 21.24 9.58 -12.38
CA GLU A 65 21.30 11.05 -12.43
C GLU A 65 22.75 11.56 -12.38
N ALA A 66 23.10 12.41 -13.33
CA ALA A 66 24.40 13.05 -13.42
C ALA A 66 24.48 14.24 -12.45
N LYS A 67 24.95 14.01 -11.22
CA LYS A 67 25.17 15.09 -10.25
C LYS A 67 26.53 15.77 -10.45
N SER A 68 26.54 17.10 -10.46
CA SER A 68 27.77 17.89 -10.37
C SER A 68 28.29 17.89 -8.92
N GLY A 69 29.37 17.14 -8.65
CA GLY A 69 30.03 17.12 -7.33
C GLY A 69 29.35 16.29 -6.24
N GLY A 70 28.35 15.47 -6.58
CA GLY A 70 27.71 14.51 -5.67
C GLY A 70 28.37 13.13 -5.66
N ALA A 71 28.03 12.29 -4.67
CA ALA A 71 28.44 10.88 -4.67
C ALA A 71 27.74 10.13 -5.80
N SER A 72 28.51 9.52 -6.70
CA SER A 72 27.99 8.61 -7.72
C SER A 72 27.47 7.33 -7.07
N VAL A 73 26.34 6.79 -7.56
CA VAL A 73 25.90 5.43 -7.20
C VAL A 73 27.03 4.46 -7.55
N ALA A 74 27.45 3.63 -6.59
CA ALA A 74 28.52 2.66 -6.82
C ALA A 74 28.08 1.58 -7.81
N ALA A 75 28.96 1.17 -8.72
CA ALA A 75 28.67 0.13 -9.72
C ALA A 75 28.17 -1.17 -9.07
N ALA A 76 28.78 -1.58 -7.95
CA ALA A 76 28.33 -2.76 -7.21
C ALA A 76 26.89 -2.64 -6.67
N SER A 77 26.42 -1.43 -6.35
CA SER A 77 25.03 -1.22 -5.95
C SER A 77 24.08 -1.38 -7.14
N VAL A 78 24.48 -0.93 -8.33
CA VAL A 78 23.73 -1.15 -9.58
C VAL A 78 23.68 -2.63 -9.94
N ASP A 79 24.80 -3.35 -9.80
CA ASP A 79 24.85 -4.79 -10.04
C ASP A 79 23.92 -5.55 -9.07
N ASN A 80 23.90 -5.16 -7.79
CA ASN A 80 22.99 -5.75 -6.80
C ASN A 80 21.52 -5.43 -7.09
N LEU A 81 21.21 -4.21 -7.55
CA LEU A 81 19.86 -3.83 -7.97
C LEU A 81 19.38 -4.70 -9.14
N LEU A 82 20.21 -4.86 -10.17
CA LEU A 82 19.90 -5.73 -11.31
C LEU A 82 19.77 -7.20 -10.87
N ALA A 83 20.64 -7.67 -9.98
CA ALA A 83 20.53 -9.03 -9.44
C ALA A 83 19.23 -9.24 -8.66
N ALA A 84 18.79 -8.26 -7.86
CA ALA A 84 17.50 -8.29 -7.18
C ALA A 84 16.34 -8.29 -8.18
N PHE A 85 16.40 -7.45 -9.22
CA PHE A 85 15.37 -7.39 -10.25
C PHE A 85 15.23 -8.72 -11.01
N GLU A 86 16.34 -9.27 -11.49
CA GLU A 86 16.36 -10.45 -12.36
C GLU A 86 16.14 -11.77 -11.62
N ASN A 87 16.63 -11.90 -10.39
CA ASN A 87 16.60 -13.18 -9.67
C ASN A 87 15.42 -13.29 -8.69
N ASN A 88 14.82 -12.16 -8.28
CA ASN A 88 13.76 -12.14 -7.27
C ASN A 88 12.44 -11.59 -7.82
N ILE A 89 12.47 -10.42 -8.47
CA ILE A 89 11.25 -9.71 -8.87
C ILE A 89 10.66 -10.31 -10.14
N VAL A 90 11.40 -10.24 -11.25
CA VAL A 90 10.95 -10.69 -12.57
C VAL A 90 10.44 -12.13 -12.57
N PRO A 91 11.15 -13.12 -11.99
CA PRO A 91 10.70 -14.52 -12.04
C PRO A 91 9.39 -14.78 -11.29
N ILE A 92 9.07 -13.97 -10.27
CA ILE A 92 7.82 -14.09 -9.52
C ILE A 92 6.72 -13.32 -10.22
N GLU A 93 6.95 -12.04 -10.52
CA GLU A 93 5.90 -11.18 -11.05
C GLU A 93 5.52 -11.54 -12.49
N HIS A 94 6.45 -11.94 -13.37
CA HIS A 94 6.06 -12.39 -14.72
C HIS A 94 5.22 -13.66 -14.70
N VAL A 95 5.55 -14.60 -13.82
CA VAL A 95 4.88 -15.90 -13.75
C VAL A 95 3.49 -15.77 -13.15
N TRP A 96 3.36 -15.00 -12.07
CA TRP A 96 2.14 -14.90 -11.29
C TRP A 96 1.26 -13.72 -11.68
N TYR A 97 1.83 -12.66 -12.22
CA TYR A 97 1.09 -11.49 -12.71
C TYR A 97 1.07 -11.52 -14.24
N THR A 98 1.88 -10.67 -14.87
CA THR A 98 1.99 -10.50 -16.31
C THR A 98 3.39 -9.98 -16.66
N THR A 99 3.70 -9.90 -17.94
CA THR A 99 4.86 -9.15 -18.43
C THR A 99 4.50 -7.66 -18.64
N PRO A 100 5.50 -6.76 -18.60
CA PRO A 100 5.31 -5.37 -19.02
C PRO A 100 4.81 -5.27 -20.46
N THR A 101 4.22 -4.12 -20.80
CA THR A 101 4.11 -3.67 -22.19
C THR A 101 5.50 -3.34 -22.74
N ASP A 102 5.57 -2.93 -24.00
CA ASP A 102 6.82 -2.50 -24.64
C ASP A 102 6.51 -1.38 -25.64
N VAL A 103 6.10 -0.21 -25.13
CA VAL A 103 5.65 0.92 -25.96
C VAL A 103 6.78 1.48 -26.81
N ASP A 104 8.03 1.36 -26.34
CA ASP A 104 9.23 1.88 -27.00
C ASP A 104 10.01 0.82 -27.80
N GLN A 105 9.54 -0.44 -27.79
CA GLN A 105 10.14 -1.59 -28.49
C GLN A 105 11.58 -1.88 -28.07
N SER A 106 11.97 -1.48 -26.85
CA SER A 106 13.29 -1.79 -26.29
C SER A 106 13.35 -3.21 -25.71
N GLY A 107 12.20 -3.78 -25.35
CA GLY A 107 12.08 -5.05 -24.62
C GLY A 107 12.55 -4.97 -23.17
N LYS A 108 12.74 -3.76 -22.61
CA LYS A 108 13.31 -3.54 -21.27
C LYS A 108 12.60 -2.42 -20.52
N VAL A 109 12.63 -2.54 -19.20
CA VAL A 109 12.17 -1.47 -18.30
C VAL A 109 13.35 -0.56 -17.93
N ILE A 110 13.13 0.74 -18.00
CA ILE A 110 14.13 1.73 -17.58
C ILE A 110 14.04 1.92 -16.07
N LEU A 111 15.15 1.70 -15.36
CA LEU A 111 15.30 2.01 -13.94
C LEU A 111 16.11 3.30 -13.81
N LEU A 112 15.43 4.41 -13.50
CA LEU A 112 16.08 5.71 -13.31
C LEU A 112 16.38 5.94 -11.83
N LEU A 113 17.66 5.94 -11.49
CA LEU A 113 18.18 6.26 -10.17
C LEU A 113 18.45 7.77 -10.07
N LEU A 114 17.71 8.46 -9.22
CA LEU A 114 17.77 9.92 -9.10
C LEU A 114 17.55 10.37 -7.65
N ASP A 115 17.82 11.62 -7.36
CA ASP A 115 17.34 12.29 -6.15
C ASP A 115 16.00 12.93 -6.48
N ILE A 116 14.93 12.28 -6.02
CA ILE A 116 13.59 12.71 -6.40
C ILE A 116 13.32 14.07 -5.77
N GLN A 117 12.96 15.07 -6.59
CA GLN A 117 12.64 16.40 -6.08
C GLN A 117 11.28 16.39 -5.37
N ASP A 118 11.29 16.02 -4.10
CA ASP A 118 10.10 15.84 -3.27
C ASP A 118 9.98 16.82 -2.09
N GLY A 119 10.99 17.68 -1.93
CA GLY A 119 11.08 18.63 -0.83
C GLY A 119 11.59 18.03 0.48
N TYR A 120 12.15 16.81 0.46
CA TYR A 120 12.66 16.11 1.64
C TYR A 120 13.54 17.01 2.52
N GLN A 121 13.30 16.89 3.83
CA GLN A 121 14.10 17.51 4.88
C GLN A 121 14.58 16.41 5.83
N PRO A 122 15.84 16.46 6.35
CA PRO A 122 16.42 15.38 7.15
C PRO A 122 15.51 14.78 8.23
N GLY A 123 15.10 13.52 8.04
CA GLY A 123 14.19 12.73 8.87
C GLY A 123 12.69 12.88 8.54
N GLY A 124 12.35 13.59 7.45
CA GLY A 124 11.01 13.76 6.87
C GLY A 124 10.56 12.55 6.07
N GLY A 125 9.31 12.59 5.60
CA GLY A 125 8.87 11.68 4.53
C GLY A 125 9.51 12.06 3.20
N TYR A 126 9.71 11.06 2.34
CA TYR A 126 10.29 11.21 1.00
C TYR A 126 9.76 10.14 0.05
N ILE A 127 9.72 10.46 -1.25
CA ILE A 127 9.26 9.56 -2.32
C ILE A 127 10.35 8.53 -2.53
N ALA A 128 10.15 7.31 -2.04
CA ALA A 128 11.15 6.25 -2.22
C ALA A 128 11.27 5.78 -3.68
N GLY A 129 10.17 5.86 -4.41
CA GLY A 129 10.08 5.56 -5.83
C GLY A 129 8.70 5.90 -6.36
N TYR A 130 8.55 5.84 -7.68
CA TYR A 130 7.24 5.87 -8.31
C TYR A 130 7.25 5.26 -9.71
N PHE A 131 6.12 4.71 -10.11
CA PHE A 131 5.70 4.52 -11.48
C PHE A 131 4.84 5.71 -11.96
N ASP A 132 4.96 6.07 -13.25
CA ASP A 132 4.10 7.09 -13.87
C ASP A 132 3.45 6.56 -15.16
N PRO A 133 2.13 6.30 -15.15
CA PRO A 133 1.36 5.85 -16.32
C PRO A 133 1.52 6.74 -17.56
N ILE A 134 1.80 8.03 -17.37
CA ILE A 134 1.93 8.99 -18.48
C ILE A 134 3.02 8.58 -19.48
N ASN A 135 4.02 7.84 -18.99
CA ASN A 135 5.13 7.36 -19.80
C ASN A 135 4.72 6.29 -20.83
N HIS A 136 3.50 5.76 -20.80
CA HIS A 136 2.99 4.84 -21.83
C HIS A 136 2.49 5.54 -23.10
N PHE A 137 2.48 6.87 -23.11
CA PHE A 137 1.94 7.68 -24.19
C PHE A 137 3.02 8.52 -24.83
N THR A 138 2.88 8.86 -26.11
CA THR A 138 3.88 9.70 -26.78
C THR A 138 3.92 11.10 -26.17
N GLU A 139 5.12 11.71 -26.12
CA GLU A 139 5.26 13.11 -25.69
C GLU A 139 4.33 14.04 -26.48
N ALA A 140 4.18 13.80 -27.79
CA ALA A 140 3.31 14.59 -28.64
C ALA A 140 1.84 14.49 -28.23
N SER A 141 1.32 13.30 -27.90
CA SER A 141 -0.06 13.12 -27.46
C SER A 141 -0.32 13.74 -26.08
N VAL A 142 0.62 13.59 -25.15
CA VAL A 142 0.52 14.17 -23.81
C VAL A 142 0.54 15.70 -23.87
N ASN A 143 1.52 16.26 -24.58
CA ASN A 143 1.69 17.71 -24.69
C ASN A 143 0.52 18.39 -25.45
N ALA A 144 -0.05 17.71 -26.45
CA ALA A 144 -1.21 18.21 -27.19
C ALA A 144 -2.46 18.39 -26.33
N LEU A 145 -2.59 17.60 -25.26
CA LEU A 145 -3.71 17.70 -24.33
C LEU A 145 -3.48 18.77 -23.27
N ASP A 146 -2.30 18.77 -22.66
CA ASP A 146 -1.91 19.80 -21.70
C ASP A 146 -0.39 19.88 -21.62
N SER A 147 0.16 20.99 -22.11
CA SER A 147 1.61 21.17 -22.31
C SER A 147 2.43 21.23 -21.02
N LYS A 148 1.79 21.15 -19.85
CA LYS A 148 2.47 21.05 -18.55
C LYS A 148 2.91 19.63 -18.21
N TYR A 149 2.37 18.63 -18.91
CA TYR A 149 2.72 17.24 -18.73
C TYR A 149 3.72 16.78 -19.77
N HIS A 150 4.56 15.83 -19.39
CA HIS A 150 5.58 15.26 -20.24
C HIS A 150 5.64 13.75 -20.07
N SER A 151 6.07 13.07 -21.12
CA SER A 151 6.25 11.64 -21.17
C SER A 151 7.63 11.28 -21.72
N ASN A 152 8.17 10.17 -21.23
CA ASN A 152 9.38 9.55 -21.75
C ASN A 152 9.11 8.47 -22.81
N PHE A 153 7.84 8.15 -23.06
CA PHE A 153 7.38 7.08 -23.95
C PHE A 153 8.18 5.78 -23.76
N ALA A 154 8.10 5.20 -22.56
CA ALA A 154 8.80 3.98 -22.15
C ALA A 154 8.18 3.37 -20.89
N GLU A 155 8.34 2.06 -20.70
CA GLU A 155 8.16 1.39 -19.42
C GLU A 155 9.30 1.79 -18.48
N MET A 156 9.02 2.61 -17.47
CA MET A 156 10.07 3.13 -16.61
C MET A 156 9.64 3.33 -15.16
N LEU A 157 10.60 3.14 -14.26
CA LEU A 157 10.47 3.32 -12.81
C LEU A 157 11.49 4.36 -12.33
N TYR A 158 11.07 5.21 -11.41
CA TYR A 158 11.90 6.23 -10.77
C TYR A 158 12.21 5.76 -9.35
N LEU A 159 13.47 5.69 -8.97
CA LEU A 159 13.90 5.19 -7.66
C LEU A 159 14.79 6.23 -6.99
N ASP A 160 14.36 6.67 -5.82
CA ASP A 160 15.06 7.69 -5.06
C ASP A 160 16.35 7.15 -4.45
N THR A 161 17.44 7.86 -4.66
CA THR A 161 18.78 7.54 -4.13
C THR A 161 19.18 8.45 -2.98
N TYR A 162 18.32 9.40 -2.59
CA TYR A 162 18.51 10.21 -1.40
C TYR A 162 17.19 10.79 -0.89
N PRO A 163 16.76 10.45 0.34
CA PRO A 163 17.51 9.80 1.41
C PRO A 163 17.52 8.25 1.36
N ALA A 164 16.88 7.62 0.37
CA ALA A 164 16.89 6.16 0.27
C ALA A 164 18.31 5.61 0.08
N ASP A 165 18.60 4.47 0.71
CA ASP A 165 19.88 3.78 0.59
C ASP A 165 19.73 2.56 -0.32
N ILE A 166 20.31 2.66 -1.51
CA ILE A 166 20.30 1.63 -2.56
C ILE A 166 20.87 0.27 -2.12
N THR A 167 21.64 0.22 -1.03
CA THR A 167 22.19 -1.03 -0.51
C THR A 167 21.22 -1.80 0.39
N ARG A 168 20.07 -1.20 0.74
CA ARG A 168 19.10 -1.76 1.68
C ARG A 168 18.02 -2.56 0.97
N THR A 169 17.57 -3.63 1.62
CA THR A 169 16.42 -4.43 1.18
C THR A 169 15.15 -3.59 0.95
N SER A 170 14.96 -2.50 1.71
CA SER A 170 13.84 -1.58 1.52
C SER A 170 13.84 -0.89 0.15
N PHE A 171 15.01 -0.67 -0.44
CA PHE A 171 15.11 -0.13 -1.80
C PHE A 171 14.64 -1.14 -2.84
N PHE A 172 14.98 -2.42 -2.65
CA PHE A 172 14.51 -3.50 -3.52
C PHE A 172 13.02 -3.80 -3.33
N ALA A 173 12.51 -3.62 -2.11
CA ALA A 173 11.07 -3.65 -1.83
C ALA A 173 10.33 -2.56 -2.60
N THR A 174 10.86 -1.33 -2.62
CA THR A 174 10.32 -0.24 -3.45
C THR A 174 10.37 -0.59 -4.94
N LEU A 175 11.48 -1.15 -5.44
CA LEU A 175 11.54 -1.59 -6.85
C LEU A 175 10.43 -2.60 -7.18
N ALA A 176 10.21 -3.61 -6.33
CA ALA A 176 9.14 -4.60 -6.54
C ALA A 176 7.74 -3.96 -6.50
N HIS A 177 7.52 -3.06 -5.54
CA HIS A 177 6.27 -2.29 -5.40
C HIS A 177 5.96 -1.48 -6.68
N GLU A 178 6.91 -0.69 -7.16
CA GLU A 178 6.72 0.12 -8.37
C GLU A 178 6.61 -0.73 -9.64
N TYR A 179 7.30 -1.88 -9.67
CA TYR A 179 7.18 -2.82 -10.78
C TYR A 179 5.79 -3.43 -10.86
N GLN A 180 5.18 -3.76 -9.73
CA GLN A 180 3.81 -4.26 -9.70
C GLN A 180 2.82 -3.24 -10.29
N HIS A 181 2.97 -1.95 -9.96
CA HIS A 181 2.13 -0.89 -10.55
C HIS A 181 2.28 -0.81 -12.08
N LEU A 182 3.50 -0.93 -12.59
CA LEU A 182 3.77 -0.99 -14.03
C LEU A 182 3.00 -2.15 -14.68
N LEU A 183 3.04 -3.33 -14.07
CA LEU A 183 2.34 -4.52 -14.57
C LEU A 183 0.81 -4.36 -14.50
N GLN A 184 0.30 -3.79 -13.40
CA GLN A 184 -1.13 -3.52 -13.21
C GLN A 184 -1.64 -2.55 -14.26
N PHE A 185 -0.94 -1.44 -14.49
CA PHE A 185 -1.30 -0.48 -15.52
C PHE A 185 -1.21 -1.07 -16.93
N GLY A 186 -0.24 -1.97 -17.17
CA GLY A 186 -0.15 -2.70 -18.43
C GLY A 186 -1.43 -3.49 -18.77
N LYS A 187 -2.15 -4.03 -17.77
CA LYS A 187 -3.45 -4.68 -18.02
C LYS A 187 -4.49 -3.71 -18.55
N TYR A 188 -4.60 -2.55 -17.90
CA TYR A 188 -5.50 -1.49 -18.33
C TYR A 188 -5.13 -1.00 -19.73
N TYR A 189 -3.84 -0.73 -19.97
CA TYR A 189 -3.34 -0.26 -21.27
C TYR A 189 -3.63 -1.26 -22.41
N ARG A 190 -3.57 -2.56 -22.15
CA ARG A 190 -3.92 -3.63 -23.11
C ARG A 190 -5.42 -3.92 -23.19
N SER A 191 -6.26 -3.15 -22.50
CA SER A 191 -7.72 -3.35 -22.41
C SER A 191 -8.10 -4.75 -21.88
N GLU A 192 -7.27 -5.31 -20.99
CA GLU A 192 -7.59 -6.53 -20.23
C GLU A 192 -8.51 -6.24 -19.04
N GLN A 193 -8.56 -4.97 -18.61
CA GLN A 193 -9.46 -4.43 -17.60
C GLN A 193 -10.18 -3.19 -18.15
N ASP A 194 -11.42 -2.99 -17.73
CA ASP A 194 -12.28 -1.90 -18.19
C ASP A 194 -11.87 -0.52 -17.60
N ASP A 195 -11.17 -0.51 -16.46
CA ASP A 195 -10.69 0.70 -15.78
C ASP A 195 -9.48 0.34 -14.89
N ILE A 196 -8.85 1.34 -14.27
CA ILE A 196 -7.80 1.17 -13.26
C ILE A 196 -8.36 0.64 -11.94
N GLU A 197 -7.53 -0.07 -11.17
CA GLU A 197 -7.95 -0.56 -9.85
C GLU A 197 -8.15 0.59 -8.86
N PRO A 198 -9.09 0.45 -7.90
CA PRO A 198 -9.18 1.38 -6.79
C PRO A 198 -7.93 1.29 -5.92
N THR A 199 -7.52 2.42 -5.36
CA THR A 199 -6.24 2.64 -4.68
C THR A 199 -5.93 1.57 -3.63
N TRP A 200 -6.91 1.14 -2.84
CA TRP A 200 -6.68 0.13 -1.79
C TRP A 200 -6.25 -1.23 -2.33
N LEU A 201 -6.73 -1.61 -3.52
CA LEU A 201 -6.41 -2.87 -4.16
C LEU A 201 -5.09 -2.75 -4.92
N ASP A 202 -4.89 -1.67 -5.68
CA ASP A 202 -3.64 -1.41 -6.41
C ASP A 202 -2.44 -1.42 -5.44
N GLU A 203 -2.53 -0.63 -4.37
CA GLU A 203 -1.42 -0.44 -3.44
C GLU A 203 -1.31 -1.61 -2.47
N GLY A 204 -2.43 -2.28 -2.17
CA GLY A 204 -2.42 -3.54 -1.45
C GLY A 204 -1.68 -4.67 -2.20
N LEU A 205 -1.87 -4.76 -3.52
CA LEU A 205 -1.15 -5.68 -4.39
C LEU A 205 0.33 -5.30 -4.54
N ALA A 206 0.65 -4.01 -4.66
CA ALA A 206 2.03 -3.53 -4.73
C ALA A 206 2.81 -3.82 -3.44
N GLU A 207 2.23 -3.52 -2.28
CA GLU A 207 2.83 -3.79 -0.96
C GLU A 207 3.08 -5.30 -0.76
N ILE A 208 2.10 -6.16 -1.04
CA ILE A 208 2.29 -7.61 -0.86
C ILE A 208 3.27 -8.19 -1.89
N SER A 209 3.40 -7.59 -3.08
CA SER A 209 4.35 -8.06 -4.09
C SER A 209 5.78 -7.93 -3.62
N SER A 210 6.11 -6.83 -2.92
CA SER A 210 7.44 -6.65 -2.32
C SER A 210 7.82 -7.77 -1.34
N ASP A 211 6.86 -8.27 -0.56
CA ASP A 211 7.03 -9.42 0.34
C ASP A 211 7.24 -10.72 -0.44
N LEU A 212 6.37 -10.94 -1.41
CA LEU A 212 6.33 -12.16 -2.23
C LEU A 212 7.57 -12.33 -3.11
N THR A 213 8.23 -11.23 -3.47
CA THR A 213 9.53 -11.23 -4.17
C THR A 213 10.72 -11.39 -3.21
N GLY A 214 10.50 -11.53 -1.90
CA GLY A 214 11.54 -11.80 -0.91
C GLY A 214 12.14 -10.57 -0.23
N PHE A 215 11.47 -9.41 -0.31
CA PHE A 215 11.90 -8.17 0.35
C PHE A 215 10.99 -7.77 1.52
N GLY A 216 10.24 -8.74 2.05
CA GLY A 216 9.34 -8.59 3.19
C GLY A 216 9.83 -9.21 4.49
N PRO A 217 9.00 -9.16 5.55
CA PRO A 217 7.70 -8.46 5.57
C PRO A 217 7.85 -6.93 5.59
N GLN A 218 6.84 -6.19 5.13
CA GLN A 218 6.77 -4.73 5.28
C GLN A 218 6.48 -4.32 6.74
N ILE A 219 7.47 -4.47 7.62
CA ILE A 219 7.42 -4.17 9.06
C ILE A 219 6.92 -2.76 9.34
N GLY A 220 7.34 -1.77 8.53
CA GLY A 220 6.88 -0.39 8.65
C GLY A 220 5.36 -0.27 8.50
N ARG A 221 4.78 -0.96 7.52
CA ARG A 221 3.32 -0.99 7.29
C ARG A 221 2.59 -1.73 8.40
N ALA A 222 3.13 -2.87 8.84
CA ALA A 222 2.57 -3.62 9.97
C ALA A 222 2.50 -2.76 11.24
N ASN A 223 3.55 -2.00 11.55
CA ASN A 223 3.58 -1.08 12.68
C ASN A 223 2.60 0.09 12.53
N SER A 224 2.44 0.64 11.32
CA SER A 224 1.47 1.69 11.02
C SER A 224 0.01 1.22 11.15
N PHE A 225 -0.26 -0.09 11.11
CA PHE A 225 -1.62 -0.61 11.24
C PHE A 225 -2.25 -0.24 12.59
N ARG A 226 -1.45 -0.11 13.65
CA ARG A 226 -1.92 0.38 14.95
C ARG A 226 -2.49 1.79 14.86
N THR A 227 -1.79 2.69 14.15
CA THR A 227 -2.23 4.07 13.92
C THR A 227 -3.51 4.08 13.08
N ALA A 228 -3.56 3.26 12.04
CA ALA A 228 -4.75 3.09 11.21
C ALA A 228 -5.98 2.67 12.04
N LEU A 229 -5.80 1.78 13.03
CA LEU A 229 -6.88 1.38 13.94
C LEU A 229 -7.36 2.52 14.84
N LEU A 230 -6.44 3.32 15.40
CA LEU A 230 -6.77 4.48 16.21
C LEU A 230 -7.54 5.54 15.41
N ASN A 231 -7.16 5.71 14.15
CA ASN A 231 -7.78 6.65 13.21
C ASN A 231 -9.05 6.09 12.54
N LYS A 232 -9.42 4.84 12.83
CA LYS A 232 -10.57 4.14 12.24
C LYS A 232 -10.51 4.12 10.71
N THR A 233 -9.30 3.95 10.19
CA THR A 233 -9.03 3.98 8.76
C THR A 233 -9.72 2.80 8.09
N SER A 234 -10.50 3.12 7.06
CA SER A 234 -11.22 2.14 6.26
C SER A 234 -10.29 1.38 5.32
N LEU A 235 -10.57 0.09 5.10
CA LEU A 235 -9.90 -0.70 4.06
C LEU A 235 -10.28 -0.21 2.65
N ILE A 236 -11.57 0.01 2.38
CA ILE A 236 -12.06 0.19 1.00
C ILE A 236 -12.55 1.61 0.67
N ARG A 237 -12.72 2.49 1.66
CA ARG A 237 -13.20 3.85 1.43
C ARG A 237 -12.05 4.68 0.90
N GLU A 238 -12.16 5.04 -0.36
CA GLU A 238 -11.23 5.96 -1.01
C GLU A 238 -11.19 7.30 -0.23
N PRO A 239 -10.05 7.65 0.36
CA PRO A 239 -9.88 8.91 1.06
C PRO A 239 -9.53 10.03 0.08
N ASP A 240 -9.57 11.28 0.55
CA ASP A 240 -9.11 12.38 -0.28
C ASP A 240 -7.58 12.38 -0.47
N ARG A 241 -6.86 11.87 0.51
CA ARG A 241 -5.46 11.54 0.39
C ARG A 241 -5.32 10.19 1.00
N PHE A 242 -4.78 9.25 0.25
CA PHE A 242 -4.48 7.96 0.83
C PHE A 242 -3.15 8.13 1.58
N LEU A 243 -3.11 7.63 2.81
CA LEU A 243 -2.06 7.92 3.78
C LEU A 243 -1.39 6.61 4.23
N LEU A 244 -0.35 6.71 5.05
CA LEU A 244 0.29 5.54 5.65
C LEU A 244 -0.69 4.57 6.31
N ASP A 245 -1.75 5.09 6.92
CA ASP A 245 -2.76 4.27 7.57
C ASP A 245 -3.53 3.40 6.57
N ASN A 246 -3.83 3.95 5.40
CA ASN A 246 -4.55 3.24 4.35
C ASN A 246 -3.64 2.20 3.68
N TYR A 247 -2.34 2.50 3.54
CA TYR A 247 -1.35 1.50 3.12
C TYR A 247 -1.32 0.33 4.10
N ALA A 248 -1.28 0.65 5.39
CA ALA A 248 -1.23 -0.36 6.43
C ALA A 248 -2.49 -1.25 6.44
N THR A 249 -3.69 -0.69 6.29
CA THR A 249 -4.92 -1.48 6.22
C THR A 249 -4.93 -2.39 4.99
N SER A 250 -4.52 -1.88 3.83
CA SER A 250 -4.44 -2.64 2.59
C SER A 250 -3.42 -3.77 2.68
N TYR A 251 -2.18 -3.45 3.06
CA TYR A 251 -1.11 -4.43 3.23
C TYR A 251 -1.49 -5.56 4.20
N ILE A 252 -2.06 -5.26 5.37
CA ILE A 252 -2.44 -6.31 6.33
C ILE A 252 -3.49 -7.26 5.76
N TYR A 253 -4.44 -6.74 4.96
CA TYR A 253 -5.44 -7.58 4.31
C TYR A 253 -4.81 -8.48 3.23
N PHE A 254 -3.99 -7.93 2.33
CA PHE A 254 -3.35 -8.75 1.29
C PHE A 254 -2.29 -9.70 1.85
N LYS A 255 -1.59 -9.32 2.93
CA LYS A 255 -0.70 -10.21 3.66
C LYS A 255 -1.45 -11.41 4.21
N TYR A 256 -2.62 -11.18 4.81
CA TYR A 256 -3.49 -12.27 5.25
C TYR A 256 -3.93 -13.16 4.08
N LEU A 257 -4.33 -12.59 2.94
CA LEU A 257 -4.71 -13.39 1.78
C LEU A 257 -3.53 -14.20 1.22
N ALA A 258 -2.32 -13.64 1.20
CA ALA A 258 -1.12 -14.34 0.78
C ALA A 258 -0.74 -15.47 1.75
N ASP A 259 -0.96 -15.30 3.05
CA ASP A 259 -0.70 -16.36 4.03
C ASP A 259 -1.69 -17.52 3.91
N VAL A 260 -2.95 -17.24 3.56
CA VAL A 260 -3.99 -18.27 3.43
C VAL A 260 -3.96 -18.96 2.06
N TYR A 261 -3.76 -18.20 1.00
CA TYR A 261 -3.91 -18.69 -0.39
C TYR A 261 -2.59 -18.73 -1.17
N GLY A 262 -1.48 -18.28 -0.57
CA GLY A 262 -0.18 -18.21 -1.22
C GLY A 262 -0.14 -17.22 -2.40
N LEU A 263 0.94 -17.30 -3.16
CA LEU A 263 1.14 -16.58 -4.43
C LEU A 263 -0.01 -16.78 -5.42
N GLY A 264 -0.55 -18.01 -5.50
CA GLY A 264 -1.66 -18.33 -6.38
C GLY A 264 -2.94 -17.55 -6.05
N GLY A 265 -3.17 -17.25 -4.77
CA GLY A 265 -4.28 -16.43 -4.34
C GLY A 265 -4.17 -14.97 -4.80
N ILE A 266 -3.00 -14.37 -4.58
CA ILE A 266 -2.72 -12.99 -5.02
C ILE A 266 -2.75 -12.89 -6.54
N SER A 267 -2.18 -13.87 -7.25
CA SER A 267 -2.24 -13.98 -8.71
C SER A 267 -3.68 -14.02 -9.24
N ALA A 268 -4.57 -14.79 -8.61
CA ALA A 268 -5.97 -14.87 -9.05
C ALA A 268 -6.72 -13.54 -8.87
N ILE A 269 -6.36 -12.75 -7.85
CA ILE A 269 -6.90 -11.39 -7.67
C ILE A 269 -6.32 -10.47 -8.74
N PHE A 270 -5.00 -10.44 -8.90
CA PHE A 270 -4.32 -9.61 -9.89
C PHE A 270 -4.84 -9.88 -11.30
N ARG A 271 -5.06 -11.15 -11.69
CA ARG A 271 -5.50 -11.54 -13.04
C ARG A 271 -7.00 -11.40 -13.29
N ASN A 272 -7.77 -10.97 -12.30
CA ASN A 272 -9.20 -10.78 -12.48
C ASN A 272 -9.47 -9.55 -13.38
N ASN A 273 -10.51 -9.63 -14.22
CA ASN A 273 -10.89 -8.52 -15.09
C ASN A 273 -11.88 -7.57 -14.43
N ALA A 274 -12.55 -8.01 -13.35
CA ALA A 274 -13.33 -7.10 -12.50
C ALA A 274 -12.39 -6.22 -11.66
N LEU A 275 -12.97 -5.20 -11.02
CA LEU A 275 -12.23 -4.22 -10.23
C LEU A 275 -12.60 -4.26 -8.75
N GLY A 276 -11.67 -3.83 -7.91
CA GLY A 276 -11.91 -3.58 -6.49
C GLY A 276 -12.52 -4.76 -5.74
N VAL A 277 -13.55 -4.50 -4.95
CA VAL A 277 -14.20 -5.52 -4.12
C VAL A 277 -14.78 -6.66 -4.98
N THR A 278 -15.26 -6.37 -6.18
CA THR A 278 -15.79 -7.37 -7.12
C THR A 278 -14.69 -8.32 -7.59
N SER A 279 -13.51 -7.79 -7.89
CA SER A 279 -12.30 -8.55 -8.23
C SER A 279 -11.95 -9.54 -7.12
N VAL A 280 -11.72 -9.03 -5.91
CA VAL A 280 -11.33 -9.87 -4.77
C VAL A 280 -12.40 -10.90 -4.43
N ASN A 281 -13.68 -10.51 -4.45
CA ASN A 281 -14.79 -11.43 -4.17
C ASN A 281 -14.84 -12.60 -5.17
N SER A 282 -14.75 -12.32 -6.47
CA SER A 282 -14.85 -13.35 -7.51
C SER A 282 -13.60 -14.23 -7.60
N ALA A 283 -12.41 -13.67 -7.34
CA ALA A 283 -11.18 -14.45 -7.20
C ALA A 283 -11.27 -15.43 -6.03
N LEU A 284 -11.67 -14.97 -4.85
CA LEU A 284 -11.86 -15.81 -3.67
C LEU A 284 -12.96 -16.85 -3.86
N GLN A 285 -14.05 -16.51 -4.56
CA GLN A 285 -15.07 -17.48 -4.96
C GLN A 285 -14.51 -18.64 -5.77
N SER A 286 -13.59 -18.34 -6.68
CA SER A 286 -13.01 -19.33 -7.57
C SER A 286 -11.97 -20.20 -6.85
N LEU A 287 -11.17 -19.59 -5.97
CA LEU A 287 -10.13 -20.27 -5.19
C LEU A 287 -10.71 -21.16 -4.08
N ASP A 288 -11.72 -20.65 -3.37
CA ASP A 288 -12.35 -21.34 -2.25
C ASP A 288 -13.89 -21.17 -2.32
N PRO A 289 -14.56 -21.96 -3.18
CA PRO A 289 -16.02 -21.90 -3.33
C PRO A 289 -16.78 -22.17 -2.02
N ASN A 290 -16.15 -22.89 -1.08
CA ASN A 290 -16.73 -23.28 0.20
C ASN A 290 -16.47 -22.25 1.32
N LEU A 291 -15.67 -21.21 1.07
CA LEU A 291 -15.33 -20.16 2.04
C LEU A 291 -16.58 -19.64 2.77
N THR A 292 -17.63 -19.35 2.00
CA THR A 292 -18.89 -18.77 2.54
C THR A 292 -19.69 -19.76 3.37
N THR A 293 -19.51 -21.07 3.19
CA THR A 293 -20.14 -22.10 4.05
C THR A 293 -19.59 -22.01 5.47
N ALA A 294 -18.32 -21.63 5.63
CA ALA A 294 -17.70 -21.41 6.93
C ALA A 294 -18.11 -20.07 7.57
N CYS A 295 -18.64 -19.12 6.80
CA CYS A 295 -19.24 -17.91 7.34
C CYS A 295 -20.75 -18.04 7.59
N GLY A 296 -21.46 -18.94 6.88
CA GLY A 296 -22.87 -19.31 7.06
C GLY A 296 -23.90 -18.19 6.81
N ASN A 297 -23.47 -16.95 6.81
CA ASN A 297 -24.29 -15.77 7.02
C ASN A 297 -24.09 -14.64 5.99
N THR A 298 -23.21 -14.87 5.02
CA THR A 298 -22.89 -13.91 3.98
C THR A 298 -23.74 -14.08 2.73
N LEU A 299 -24.65 -15.07 2.71
CA LEU A 299 -25.45 -15.46 1.54
C LEU A 299 -26.37 -14.36 0.99
N SER A 300 -26.68 -13.33 1.78
CA SER A 300 -27.49 -12.17 1.34
C SER A 300 -26.65 -10.94 0.99
N HIS A 301 -25.31 -11.00 1.11
CA HIS A 301 -24.44 -9.87 0.83
C HIS A 301 -23.95 -9.89 -0.62
N THR A 302 -23.87 -8.71 -1.24
CA THR A 302 -23.35 -8.53 -2.61
C THR A 302 -21.94 -9.13 -2.81
N TYR A 303 -21.06 -9.01 -1.80
CA TYR A 303 -19.67 -9.48 -1.85
C TYR A 303 -19.38 -10.55 -0.81
N GLN A 304 -20.10 -11.67 -0.87
CA GLN A 304 -20.09 -12.69 0.17
C GLN A 304 -18.71 -13.29 0.51
N TYR A 305 -17.81 -13.46 -0.47
CA TYR A 305 -16.49 -14.05 -0.29
C TYR A 305 -15.51 -13.04 0.30
N PHE A 306 -15.50 -11.80 -0.21
CA PHE A 306 -14.72 -10.69 0.37
C PHE A 306 -15.11 -10.43 1.83
N ASN A 307 -16.41 -10.37 2.11
CA ASN A 307 -16.91 -10.15 3.46
C ASN A 307 -16.48 -11.28 4.41
N CYS A 308 -16.50 -12.52 3.92
CA CYS A 308 -16.07 -13.68 4.69
C CYS A 308 -14.56 -13.66 4.96
N SER A 309 -13.73 -13.37 3.95
CA SER A 309 -12.28 -13.31 4.13
C SER A 309 -11.84 -12.17 5.05
N TYR A 310 -12.47 -10.99 4.99
CA TYR A 310 -12.16 -9.88 5.90
C TYR A 310 -12.52 -10.21 7.36
N ARG A 311 -13.64 -10.92 7.58
CA ARG A 311 -14.00 -11.43 8.91
C ARG A 311 -12.95 -12.42 9.41
N PHE A 312 -12.51 -13.29 8.53
CA PHE A 312 -11.51 -14.31 8.83
C PHE A 312 -10.14 -13.73 9.14
N MET A 313 -9.69 -12.70 8.42
CA MET A 313 -8.52 -11.90 8.78
C MET A 313 -8.62 -11.43 10.23
N TRP A 314 -9.68 -10.69 10.58
CA TRP A 314 -9.86 -10.17 11.93
C TRP A 314 -9.93 -11.27 13.00
N GLY A 315 -10.56 -12.41 12.70
CA GLY A 315 -10.57 -13.58 13.57
C GLY A 315 -9.17 -14.13 13.85
N ALA A 316 -8.31 -14.17 12.84
CA ALA A 316 -6.90 -14.56 12.97
C ALA A 316 -6.10 -13.54 13.80
N LEU A 317 -6.26 -12.23 13.52
CA LEU A 317 -5.53 -11.15 14.20
C LEU A 317 -5.82 -11.11 15.71
N ILE A 318 -7.08 -11.09 16.14
CA ILE A 318 -7.43 -10.87 17.57
C ILE A 318 -7.20 -12.09 18.46
N ARG A 319 -6.86 -13.24 17.88
CA ARG A 319 -6.53 -14.47 18.62
C ARG A 319 -5.05 -14.79 18.58
N ASN A 320 -4.24 -13.96 17.93
CA ASN A 320 -2.83 -14.25 17.63
C ASN A 320 -2.67 -15.60 16.89
N MET A 321 -3.71 -16.01 16.14
CA MET A 321 -3.79 -17.30 15.46
C MET A 321 -3.61 -17.09 13.97
N VAL A 322 -2.36 -16.85 13.54
CA VAL A 322 -1.99 -17.05 12.12
C VAL A 322 -1.56 -18.51 11.90
N GLY A 323 -2.44 -19.45 12.23
CA GLY A 323 -2.22 -20.88 12.01
C GLY A 323 -1.86 -21.76 13.21
N ASP A 324 -2.20 -23.03 13.04
CA ASP A 324 -1.93 -24.26 13.80
C ASP A 324 -2.29 -24.33 15.28
N ALA A 325 -3.37 -23.66 15.67
CA ALA A 325 -4.20 -24.18 16.77
C ALA A 325 -5.65 -23.72 16.65
N ALA A 326 -6.59 -24.61 17.01
CA ALA A 326 -8.01 -24.36 16.97
C ALA A 326 -8.51 -23.83 18.32
N THR A 327 -8.66 -22.52 18.46
CA THR A 327 -9.57 -21.96 19.49
C THR A 327 -10.29 -20.73 18.93
N GLY A 328 -11.60 -20.88 18.67
CA GLY A 328 -12.37 -20.02 17.77
C GLY A 328 -12.63 -18.60 18.26
N ALA A 329 -12.42 -17.61 17.38
CA ALA A 329 -13.02 -16.29 17.52
C ALA A 329 -14.54 -16.39 17.35
N THR A 330 -15.30 -15.63 18.14
CA THR A 330 -16.77 -15.58 18.01
C THR A 330 -17.15 -14.43 17.08
N VAL A 331 -17.83 -14.74 15.98
CA VAL A 331 -18.36 -13.73 15.04
C VAL A 331 -19.82 -13.43 15.37
N ARG A 332 -20.18 -12.15 15.50
CA ARG A 332 -21.57 -11.68 15.66
C ARG A 332 -21.84 -10.59 14.64
N TYR A 333 -23.03 -10.48 14.08
CA TYR A 333 -23.31 -9.54 12.99
C TYR A 333 -24.82 -9.33 12.86
N ASN A 334 -25.23 -8.18 12.31
CA ASN A 334 -26.64 -7.86 12.07
C ASN A 334 -27.05 -8.24 10.64
N THR A 335 -28.08 -9.08 10.47
CA THR A 335 -28.74 -9.31 9.18
C THR A 335 -30.01 -8.47 9.05
N ASP A 336 -30.31 -7.96 7.86
CA ASP A 336 -31.67 -7.48 7.57
C ASP A 336 -32.53 -8.61 7.03
N ALA A 337 -33.61 -8.92 7.76
CA ALA A 337 -34.94 -9.20 7.20
C ALA A 337 -35.96 -9.33 8.37
N SER A 338 -36.43 -8.20 8.89
CA SER A 338 -37.72 -8.03 9.58
C SER A 338 -37.98 -8.40 11.07
N SER A 339 -37.11 -9.04 11.89
CA SER A 339 -37.41 -9.10 13.36
C SER A 339 -36.30 -9.41 14.39
N PHE A 340 -35.01 -9.56 14.06
CA PHE A 340 -34.09 -10.30 14.93
C PHE A 340 -33.12 -9.43 15.74
N THR A 341 -33.47 -9.22 17.01
CA THR A 341 -32.53 -8.94 18.12
C THR A 341 -31.40 -9.98 18.13
N LEU A 342 -30.24 -9.69 18.75
CA LEU A 342 -29.12 -10.62 18.92
C LEU A 342 -29.58 -11.87 19.66
N ALA A 343 -30.09 -12.83 18.89
CA ALA A 343 -30.45 -14.13 19.40
C ALA A 343 -29.16 -14.91 19.60
N ALA A 344 -29.08 -15.60 20.73
CA ALA A 344 -27.94 -16.37 21.19
C ALA A 344 -27.23 -17.14 20.05
N GLY A 345 -25.99 -16.72 19.77
CA GLY A 345 -24.89 -17.48 19.17
C GLY A 345 -25.22 -18.51 18.10
N ALA A 346 -24.98 -18.14 16.84
CA ALA A 346 -24.10 -19.01 16.04
C ALA A 346 -22.66 -18.67 16.41
N SER A 347 -22.14 -19.28 17.48
CA SER A 347 -20.70 -19.23 17.78
C SER A 347 -19.99 -20.15 16.80
N TYR A 348 -19.52 -19.59 15.69
CA TYR A 348 -18.70 -20.37 14.75
C TYR A 348 -17.26 -20.37 15.24
N THR A 349 -16.73 -21.55 15.57
CA THR A 349 -15.30 -21.72 15.86
C THR A 349 -14.59 -22.09 14.57
N TYR A 350 -13.86 -21.15 14.01
CA TYR A 350 -13.07 -21.37 12.79
C TYR A 350 -11.71 -22.02 13.12
N LYS A 351 -11.18 -22.83 12.18
CA LYS A 351 -9.86 -23.47 12.25
C LYS A 351 -9.00 -23.01 11.06
N PHE A 352 -7.90 -22.30 11.30
CA PHE A 352 -6.87 -22.00 10.29
C PHE A 352 -5.71 -23.00 10.38
N ASP A 353 -5.19 -23.40 9.22
CA ASP A 353 -3.91 -24.07 9.02
C ASP A 353 -2.85 -22.98 8.74
N GLY A 354 -1.68 -22.98 9.39
CA GLY A 354 -0.68 -21.93 9.14
C GLY A 354 0.64 -22.04 9.91
N SER A 355 1.67 -22.39 9.16
CA SER A 355 3.01 -22.74 9.62
C SER A 355 3.98 -21.57 9.81
N ASN A 356 3.53 -20.33 10.02
CA ASN A 356 4.44 -19.18 10.18
C ASN A 356 4.26 -18.44 11.52
N THR A 357 5.25 -18.52 12.39
CA THR A 357 5.24 -17.98 13.76
C THR A 357 5.81 -16.56 13.89
N ALA A 358 6.64 -16.10 12.95
CA ALA A 358 7.32 -14.80 13.06
C ALA A 358 6.36 -13.61 12.95
N PHE A 359 5.38 -13.69 12.05
CA PHE A 359 4.39 -12.63 11.85
C PHE A 359 3.35 -12.57 12.99
N LYS A 360 3.04 -13.70 13.63
CA LYS A 360 2.19 -13.76 14.84
C LYS A 360 2.77 -12.90 15.94
N ASP A 361 4.07 -13.05 16.18
CA ASP A 361 4.76 -12.40 17.28
C ASP A 361 4.89 -10.90 17.04
N GLU A 362 5.15 -10.49 15.79
CA GLU A 362 5.22 -9.08 15.40
C GLU A 362 3.87 -8.37 15.60
N LEU A 363 2.78 -8.89 15.04
CA LEU A 363 1.46 -8.29 15.20
C LEU A 363 1.01 -8.27 16.66
N THR A 364 1.26 -9.36 17.41
CA THR A 364 0.97 -9.42 18.85
C THR A 364 1.72 -8.31 19.60
N SER A 365 2.97 -8.03 19.22
CA SER A 365 3.77 -6.97 19.83
C SER A 365 3.30 -5.55 19.45
N THR A 366 2.85 -5.36 18.20
CA THR A 366 2.29 -4.09 17.69
C THR A 366 0.94 -3.79 18.35
N LEU A 367 0.09 -4.81 18.57
CA LEU A 367 -1.17 -4.67 19.29
C LEU A 367 -0.94 -4.47 20.80
N ALA A 368 0.04 -5.16 21.39
CA ALA A 368 0.36 -5.05 22.83
C ALA A 368 0.77 -3.64 23.27
N SER A 369 1.21 -2.79 22.35
CA SER A 369 1.83 -1.48 22.63
C SER A 369 0.93 -0.25 22.39
N GLY A 370 -0.36 -0.42 22.05
CA GLY A 370 -1.31 0.68 21.79
C GLY A 370 -2.27 0.99 22.95
N SER A 371 -2.67 2.26 23.11
CA SER A 371 -3.65 2.69 24.12
C SER A 371 -5.03 2.08 23.90
N TYR A 372 -5.48 1.32 24.89
CA TYR A 372 -6.77 0.64 24.92
C TYR A 372 -7.85 1.53 25.55
N GLY A 373 -9.03 1.55 24.95
CA GLY A 373 -10.21 2.04 25.65
C GLY A 373 -10.73 0.94 26.61
N PRO A 374 -10.99 1.23 27.90
CA PRO A 374 -11.73 0.31 28.75
C PRO A 374 -13.18 0.21 28.23
N ALA A 375 -13.66 -1.00 27.95
CA ALA A 375 -15.03 -1.20 27.52
C ALA A 375 -15.99 -1.14 28.74
N SER A 376 -16.73 -0.04 28.84
CA SER A 376 -18.03 -0.01 29.53
C SER A 376 -19.00 0.72 28.59
N ASN A 377 -20.18 0.15 28.31
CA ASN A 377 -21.24 0.67 27.42
C ASN A 377 -20.73 1.65 26.34
N ALA A 378 -19.92 1.16 25.39
CA ALA A 378 -19.27 2.01 24.41
C ALA A 378 -20.11 2.09 23.12
N ASN A 379 -20.46 3.30 22.70
CA ASN A 379 -20.94 3.51 21.34
C ASN A 379 -19.79 3.25 20.36
N THR A 380 -20.03 2.48 19.30
CA THR A 380 -19.05 2.23 18.22
C THR A 380 -18.59 3.53 17.56
N GLY A 381 -19.40 4.58 17.68
CA GLY A 381 -19.31 5.77 16.86
C GLY A 381 -19.71 5.47 15.41
N ALA A 382 -19.62 6.50 14.59
CA ALA A 382 -19.82 6.44 13.15
C ALA A 382 -18.75 5.56 12.47
N LEU A 383 -19.16 4.48 11.81
CA LEU A 383 -18.31 3.60 11.00
C LEU A 383 -18.78 3.59 9.55
N GLN A 384 -17.84 3.70 8.61
CA GLN A 384 -18.07 3.64 7.17
C GLN A 384 -17.19 2.56 6.55
N SER A 385 -17.74 1.76 5.63
CA SER A 385 -16.97 0.96 4.68
C SER A 385 -15.76 0.22 5.25
N TYR A 386 -15.95 -0.79 6.08
CA TYR A 386 -14.85 -1.62 6.63
C TYR A 386 -13.89 -0.89 7.57
N ALA A 387 -14.20 0.34 8.01
CA ALA A 387 -13.51 1.02 9.12
C ALA A 387 -13.62 0.18 10.41
N PRO A 388 -12.51 -0.37 10.91
CA PRO A 388 -12.49 -1.20 12.11
C PRO A 388 -12.21 -0.35 13.36
N VAL A 389 -12.78 -0.78 14.48
CA VAL A 389 -12.45 -0.27 15.81
C VAL A 389 -12.16 -1.45 16.73
N LEU A 390 -10.97 -1.46 17.30
CA LEU A 390 -10.51 -2.49 18.23
C LEU A 390 -10.75 -2.05 19.67
N TYR A 391 -11.24 -2.97 20.49
CA TYR A 391 -11.54 -2.77 21.90
C TYR A 391 -10.93 -3.90 22.74
N LYS A 392 -10.58 -3.59 23.98
CA LYS A 392 -10.10 -4.58 24.95
C LYS A 392 -11.28 -5.19 25.71
N VAL A 393 -11.30 -6.51 25.83
CA VAL A 393 -12.26 -7.23 26.67
C VAL A 393 -11.82 -7.09 28.13
N GLN A 394 -12.75 -6.76 29.02
CA GLN A 394 -12.44 -6.75 30.45
C GLN A 394 -12.21 -8.18 30.97
N ALA A 395 -11.07 -8.40 31.62
CA ALA A 395 -10.64 -9.72 32.07
C ALA A 395 -11.68 -10.39 33.00
N GLY A 396 -11.99 -11.65 32.74
CA GLY A 396 -12.92 -12.46 33.54
C GLY A 396 -14.40 -12.34 33.16
N LEU A 397 -14.74 -11.63 32.08
CA LEU A 397 -16.11 -11.46 31.61
C LEU A 397 -16.44 -12.29 30.35
N PRO A 398 -17.73 -12.60 30.12
CA PRO A 398 -18.17 -13.21 28.87
C PRO A 398 -17.99 -12.26 27.67
N ALA A 399 -17.95 -12.84 26.47
CA ALA A 399 -17.75 -12.08 25.23
C ALA A 399 -18.79 -10.96 25.05
N PRO A 400 -18.36 -9.74 24.65
CA PRO A 400 -19.19 -8.54 24.59
C PRO A 400 -20.38 -8.69 23.64
N ASN A 401 -21.54 -8.20 24.09
CA ASN A 401 -22.79 -8.21 23.34
C ASN A 401 -22.96 -6.90 22.57
N PHE A 402 -23.41 -6.98 21.32
CA PHE A 402 -23.98 -5.80 20.67
C PHE A 402 -25.31 -5.45 21.36
N GLN A 403 -25.73 -4.19 21.36
CA GLN A 403 -27.14 -3.88 21.51
C GLN A 403 -27.81 -4.04 20.17
N THR A 404 -29.07 -4.45 20.24
CA THR A 404 -29.88 -4.72 19.07
C THR A 404 -30.14 -3.42 18.35
N CYS A 405 -29.67 -3.32 17.11
CA CYS A 405 -29.91 -2.17 16.28
C CYS A 405 -30.41 -2.64 14.91
N SER A 406 -31.55 -2.11 14.49
CA SER A 406 -32.21 -2.51 13.26
C SER A 406 -31.43 -2.00 12.04
N SER A 407 -31.03 -2.91 11.15
CA SER A 407 -30.44 -2.63 9.84
C SER A 407 -29.12 -1.82 9.88
N CYS A 408 -28.29 -2.03 10.90
CA CYS A 408 -27.02 -1.29 11.01
C CYS A 408 -25.87 -1.86 10.16
N GLY A 409 -25.96 -3.08 9.62
CA GLY A 409 -24.87 -3.65 8.80
C GLY A 409 -23.49 -3.66 9.49
N LEU A 410 -23.44 -4.08 10.76
CA LEU A 410 -22.20 -4.15 11.56
C LEU A 410 -21.81 -5.61 11.86
N THR A 411 -20.51 -5.84 12.02
CA THR A 411 -19.93 -7.13 12.46
C THR A 411 -19.08 -6.92 13.73
N LEU A 412 -19.28 -7.75 14.76
CA LEU A 412 -18.36 -8.03 15.87
C LEU A 412 -17.50 -9.25 15.53
N ILE A 413 -16.23 -9.19 15.90
CA ILE A 413 -15.43 -10.40 16.05
C ILE A 413 -14.76 -10.33 17.42
N SER A 414 -15.04 -11.32 18.28
CA SER A 414 -14.54 -11.38 19.66
C SER A 414 -13.50 -12.47 19.81
N GLY A 415 -12.36 -12.09 20.36
CA GLY A 415 -11.34 -12.98 20.89
C GLY A 415 -11.39 -13.09 22.40
N THR A 416 -10.29 -13.52 23.01
CA THR A 416 -10.11 -13.64 24.47
C THR A 416 -9.88 -12.29 25.12
N ASP A 417 -8.98 -11.50 24.54
CA ASP A 417 -8.48 -10.25 25.12
C ASP A 417 -9.00 -9.01 24.38
N TYR A 418 -9.47 -9.20 23.14
CA TYR A 418 -9.90 -8.12 22.26
C TYR A 418 -11.17 -8.47 21.50
N PHE A 419 -11.91 -7.44 21.09
CA PHE A 419 -12.93 -7.56 20.07
C PHE A 419 -12.82 -6.41 19.08
N VAL A 420 -13.19 -6.66 17.83
CA VAL A 420 -13.23 -5.66 16.76
C VAL A 420 -14.66 -5.48 16.26
N VAL A 421 -14.99 -4.23 15.94
CA VAL A 421 -16.24 -3.85 15.28
C VAL A 421 -15.96 -3.15 13.98
N PHE A 422 -16.67 -3.51 12.92
CA PHE A 422 -16.61 -2.78 11.65
C PHE A 422 -17.95 -2.76 10.92
N ASN A 423 -18.12 -1.76 10.07
CA ASN A 423 -19.22 -1.66 9.10
C ASN A 423 -18.90 -2.52 7.87
N HIS A 424 -19.79 -3.42 7.47
CA HIS A 424 -19.58 -4.27 6.28
C HIS A 424 -20.38 -3.80 5.06
N ASP A 425 -20.97 -2.60 5.12
CA ASP A 425 -21.58 -1.93 3.98
C ASP A 425 -20.47 -1.43 3.04
N PRO A 426 -20.36 -2.00 1.82
CA PRO A 426 -19.35 -1.57 0.86
C PRO A 426 -19.64 -0.18 0.29
N ASN A 427 -20.86 0.36 0.44
CA ASN A 427 -21.24 1.65 -0.11
C ASN A 427 -20.76 2.79 0.80
N THR A 428 -19.92 3.67 0.25
CA THR A 428 -19.15 4.71 0.96
C THR A 428 -19.96 5.85 1.60
N ALA A 429 -21.26 5.94 1.33
CA ALA A 429 -22.11 7.03 1.84
C ALA A 429 -22.81 6.73 3.18
N ALA A 430 -22.95 5.45 3.57
CA ALA A 430 -23.76 5.06 4.73
C ALA A 430 -22.90 4.86 6.00
N THR A 431 -23.01 5.81 6.92
CA THR A 431 -22.46 5.67 8.28
C THR A 431 -23.37 4.80 9.13
N ARG A 432 -22.77 3.87 9.89
CA ARG A 432 -23.48 2.97 10.81
C ARG A 432 -22.88 3.08 12.21
N SER A 433 -23.71 2.93 13.24
CA SER A 433 -23.26 2.88 14.63
C SER A 433 -24.17 2.00 15.48
N ALA A 434 -23.64 1.47 16.58
CA ALA A 434 -24.40 0.76 17.59
C ALA A 434 -23.75 0.93 18.98
N THR A 435 -24.46 0.54 20.03
CA THR A 435 -23.88 0.41 21.36
C THR A 435 -23.35 -1.00 21.52
N VAL A 436 -22.11 -1.15 22.01
CA VAL A 436 -21.56 -2.43 22.45
C VAL A 436 -21.56 -2.46 23.97
N VAL A 437 -22.17 -3.50 24.52
CA VAL A 437 -22.25 -3.78 25.95
C VAL A 437 -21.29 -4.92 26.26
N ASP A 438 -20.14 -4.56 26.80
CA ASP A 438 -19.29 -5.50 27.54
C ASP A 438 -19.94 -5.67 28.93
N SER A 439 -20.55 -6.83 29.18
CA SER A 439 -21.52 -6.97 30.28
C SER A 439 -20.82 -7.03 31.65
N VAL A 440 -20.85 -5.92 32.37
CA VAL A 440 -20.90 -5.88 33.85
C VAL A 440 -22.09 -5.04 34.28
N GLN A 441 -23.02 -5.61 35.03
CA GLN A 441 -23.92 -4.80 35.86
C GLN A 441 -23.12 -4.19 37.01
N GLN A 442 -23.04 -2.85 36.99
CA GLN A 442 -22.49 -1.92 37.99
C GLN A 442 -22.01 -2.50 39.33
N SER A 443 -20.76 -2.20 39.68
CA SER A 443 -20.47 -1.16 40.68
C SER A 443 -18.96 -0.92 40.73
N ILE A 444 -18.57 0.35 40.78
CA ILE A 444 -17.48 0.95 41.58
C ILE A 444 -17.08 2.29 40.93
N THR A 445 -16.82 3.22 41.82
CA THR A 445 -16.85 4.67 41.76
C THR A 445 -15.77 5.33 40.90
N SER A 446 -16.17 6.48 40.39
CA SER A 446 -15.39 7.50 39.69
C SER A 446 -14.12 7.94 40.41
N GLU A 447 -12.96 7.81 39.76
CA GLU A 447 -11.82 8.73 39.87
C GLU A 447 -11.09 8.74 38.51
N PRO A 448 -10.81 9.90 37.91
CA PRO A 448 -10.08 9.98 36.64
C PRO A 448 -8.58 9.81 36.89
N LEU A 449 -7.94 8.83 36.25
CA LEU A 449 -6.48 8.78 36.19
C LEU A 449 -5.99 9.78 35.14
N SER A 450 -5.30 10.81 35.62
CA SER A 450 -4.65 11.86 34.83
C SER A 450 -3.56 11.31 33.90
N SER A 451 -3.45 11.93 32.73
CA SER A 451 -2.64 11.59 31.56
C SER A 451 -1.12 11.73 31.71
N GLU A 452 -0.56 11.51 32.90
CA GLU A 452 0.88 11.67 33.17
C GLU A 452 1.41 10.53 34.01
N ALA A 453 1.70 9.38 33.39
CA ALA A 453 2.66 8.40 33.92
C ALA A 453 2.91 7.28 32.91
N LEU A 454 3.86 7.49 31.98
CA LEU A 454 4.81 6.48 31.48
C LEU A 454 5.74 7.13 30.44
N LEU A 455 6.57 8.05 30.93
CA LEU A 455 7.83 8.42 30.31
C LEU A 455 8.90 8.43 31.40
N ALA A 456 9.98 7.69 31.16
CA ALA A 456 11.39 7.93 31.55
C ALA A 456 12.12 6.57 31.76
N ALA A 457 13.32 6.32 31.23
CA ALA A 457 14.27 7.18 30.52
C ALA A 457 15.32 6.32 29.79
N GLY A 458 15.90 6.86 28.71
CA GLY A 458 17.28 6.51 28.36
C GLY A 458 17.73 6.42 26.91
N GLN A 459 17.11 7.08 25.92
CA GLN A 459 17.80 7.41 24.65
C GLN A 459 17.35 8.78 24.14
N THR A 460 18.32 9.61 23.77
CA THR A 460 18.14 10.94 23.19
C THR A 460 17.85 10.80 21.70
N ASP A 461 16.57 10.78 21.34
CA ASP A 461 16.07 10.89 19.97
C ASP A 461 15.14 12.09 19.87
N THR A 462 15.28 12.86 18.80
CA THR A 462 14.39 13.97 18.45
C THR A 462 12.93 13.47 18.25
N PRO A 463 11.91 14.25 18.64
CA PRO A 463 10.53 13.74 18.79
C PRO A 463 9.83 13.37 17.47
N LEU A 464 9.15 12.22 17.51
CA LEU A 464 8.31 11.61 16.46
C LEU A 464 7.02 12.39 16.11
N GLU A 465 6.74 13.53 16.75
CA GLU A 465 5.43 14.19 16.70
C GLU A 465 5.30 15.36 15.70
N GLN A 466 6.28 15.59 14.80
CA GLN A 466 6.21 16.70 13.84
C GLN A 466 6.29 16.32 12.36
N ARG A 467 6.08 15.05 12.00
CA ARG A 467 6.24 14.64 10.58
C ARG A 467 5.05 13.85 10.05
N ALA A 468 4.23 14.56 9.28
CA ALA A 468 3.21 14.00 8.43
C ALA A 468 3.89 13.25 7.26
N LEU A 469 3.58 11.96 7.16
CA LEU A 469 3.95 11.11 6.04
C LEU A 469 2.72 10.98 5.14
N HIS A 470 2.78 11.63 3.98
CA HIS A 470 1.80 11.52 2.91
C HIS A 470 2.42 10.69 1.79
N TRP A 471 1.79 9.56 1.48
CA TRP A 471 2.08 8.76 0.29
C TRP A 471 0.72 8.44 -0.29
N HIS A 472 0.44 8.94 -1.49
CA HIS A 472 -0.32 8.32 -2.59
C HIS A 472 -0.41 9.30 -3.74
N PHE A 473 0.00 8.84 -4.91
CA PHE A 473 -0.29 9.51 -6.16
C PHE A 473 -1.77 9.27 -6.48
N ARG A 474 -2.61 10.29 -6.28
CA ARG A 474 -3.77 10.38 -7.17
C ARG A 474 -3.19 10.57 -8.57
N LEU A 475 -3.55 9.71 -9.52
CA LEU A 475 -3.57 10.13 -10.93
C LEU A 475 -4.24 11.50 -10.94
N ASN A 476 -3.54 12.51 -11.46
CA ASN A 476 -4.11 13.84 -11.58
C ASN A 476 -5.51 13.69 -12.20
N PRO A 477 -6.58 14.33 -11.69
CA PRO A 477 -7.90 14.18 -12.29
C PRO A 477 -7.90 14.38 -13.81
N ARG A 478 -7.04 15.27 -14.33
CA ARG A 478 -6.83 15.47 -15.78
C ARG A 478 -6.10 14.33 -16.49
N LEU A 479 -5.30 13.56 -15.77
CA LEU A 479 -4.63 12.35 -16.27
C LEU A 479 -5.59 11.16 -16.21
N ARG A 480 -6.51 11.08 -15.23
CA ARG A 480 -7.63 10.12 -15.27
C ARG A 480 -8.54 10.38 -16.47
N ASP A 481 -8.96 11.63 -16.68
CA ASP A 481 -9.75 12.04 -17.86
C ASP A 481 -9.03 11.84 -19.21
N PHE A 482 -7.72 11.59 -19.18
CA PHE A 482 -6.92 11.26 -20.36
C PHE A 482 -6.84 9.74 -20.61
N LEU A 483 -6.88 8.95 -19.54
CA LEU A 483 -6.85 7.50 -19.61
C LEU A 483 -8.23 6.98 -20.04
N GLU A 484 -9.32 7.52 -19.47
CA GLU A 484 -10.71 7.32 -19.92
C GLU A 484 -10.96 7.88 -21.33
#